data_AF-A0A517WSC3-F1
#
_entry.id   AF-A0A517WSC3-F1
#
_cell.length_a   1.000
_cell.length_b   1.000
_cell.length_c   1.000
_cell.angle_alpha   90.00
_cell.angle_beta   90.00
_cell.angle_gamma   90.00
#
_symmetry.space_group_name_H-M   'P 1'
#
loop_
_entity.id
_entity.type
_entity.pdbx_description
1 polymer ?
#
loop_
_entity_poly.entity_id
_entity_poly.type
_entity_poly.pdbx_seq_one_letter_code
_entity_poly.pdbx_strand_id
1 'polypeptide(L)'
;MKLFNHFNMRESFEPFKGVYDLRQLLKILDDYDYTPSELIYLIPQVTTEENCEINMRLLSEYISHNAFSFIVRNSRLFVLDEAAYSTDDDWYAHVVIDGKLDSHFVEGIKVMKSFFTDEKWDSYDDLSEQR
;
A
#
# COMPACT_ATOMS: atom_id res chain seq x y z
N MET A 1 -11.90 7.12 -16.36
CA MET A 1 -11.50 6.41 -15.15
C MET A 1 -11.69 4.91 -15.40
N LYS A 2 -10.61 4.14 -15.31
CA LYS A 2 -10.58 2.68 -15.40
C LYS A 2 -11.01 2.11 -14.04
N LEU A 3 -11.57 0.90 -14.04
CA LEU A 3 -11.96 0.23 -12.80
C LEU A 3 -10.90 -0.80 -12.43
N PHE A 4 -10.63 -0.99 -11.14
CA PHE A 4 -9.98 -2.21 -10.69
C PHE A 4 -10.95 -3.38 -10.87
N ASN A 5 -10.57 -4.34 -11.71
CA ASN A 5 -11.35 -5.55 -11.92
C ASN A 5 -10.99 -6.58 -10.85
N HIS A 6 -11.83 -6.71 -9.83
CA HIS A 6 -11.59 -7.65 -8.73
C HIS A 6 -11.70 -9.13 -9.15
N PHE A 7 -12.19 -9.41 -10.36
CA PHE A 7 -12.16 -10.75 -10.97
C PHE A 7 -10.90 -10.99 -11.81
N ASN A 8 -10.09 -9.95 -12.06
CA ASN A 8 -8.82 -10.02 -12.74
C ASN A 8 -7.85 -8.96 -12.16
N MET A 9 -7.44 -9.16 -10.92
CA MET A 9 -6.56 -8.22 -10.21
C MET A 9 -5.20 -8.09 -10.90
N ARG A 10 -4.70 -9.18 -11.47
CA ARG A 10 -3.46 -9.19 -12.24
C ARG A 10 -3.44 -8.16 -13.38
N GLU A 11 -4.48 -8.14 -14.21
CA GLU A 11 -4.59 -7.15 -15.29
C GLU A 11 -4.69 -5.72 -14.74
N SER A 12 -5.41 -5.56 -13.64
CA SER A 12 -5.60 -4.24 -13.00
C SER A 12 -4.29 -3.72 -12.40
N PHE A 13 -3.43 -4.60 -11.92
CA PHE A 13 -2.18 -4.28 -11.22
C PHE A 13 -0.98 -4.17 -12.17
N GLU A 14 -1.07 -4.72 -13.39
CA GLU A 14 0.01 -4.68 -14.40
C GLU A 14 0.62 -3.28 -14.62
N PRO A 15 -0.14 -2.18 -14.70
CA PRO A 15 0.43 -0.84 -14.92
C PRO A 15 1.30 -0.32 -13.77
N PHE A 16 1.17 -0.92 -12.58
CA PHE A 16 1.90 -0.53 -11.37
C PHE A 16 3.18 -1.32 -11.17
N LYS A 17 3.43 -2.33 -12.02
CA LYS A 17 4.62 -3.19 -11.95
C LYS A 17 5.90 -2.38 -12.17
N GLY A 18 6.83 -2.50 -11.22
CA GLY A 18 8.11 -1.79 -11.26
C GLY A 18 8.01 -0.28 -11.01
N VAL A 19 6.90 0.19 -10.42
CA VAL A 19 6.72 1.59 -10.04
C VAL A 19 7.17 1.79 -8.60
N TYR A 20 8.35 2.39 -8.44
CA TYR A 20 8.99 2.60 -7.13
C TYR A 20 8.97 4.08 -6.66
N ASP A 21 8.40 4.98 -7.45
CA ASP A 21 8.22 6.40 -7.11
C ASP A 21 6.75 6.71 -6.83
N LEU A 22 6.46 7.32 -5.68
CA LEU A 22 5.09 7.64 -5.28
C LEU A 22 4.40 8.56 -6.29
N ARG A 23 5.07 9.58 -6.83
CA ARG A 23 4.43 10.53 -7.77
C ARG A 23 4.05 9.84 -9.07
N GLN A 24 4.87 8.92 -9.55
CA GLN A 24 4.53 8.08 -10.70
C GLN A 24 3.33 7.18 -10.40
N LEU A 25 3.29 6.57 -9.21
CA LEU A 25 2.16 5.74 -8.77
C LEU A 25 0.85 6.54 -8.72
N LEU A 26 0.88 7.73 -8.11
CA LEU A 26 -0.29 8.61 -8.03
C LEU A 26 -0.77 9.07 -9.43
N LYS A 27 0.16 9.37 -10.33
CA LYS A 27 -0.18 9.72 -11.72
C LYS A 27 -0.88 8.58 -12.45
N ILE A 28 -0.51 7.33 -12.17
CA ILE A 28 -1.22 6.17 -12.73
C ILE A 28 -2.60 6.06 -12.08
N LEU A 29 -2.69 6.24 -10.76
CA LEU A 29 -3.96 6.20 -10.02
C LEU A 29 -4.98 7.25 -10.47
N ASP A 30 -4.56 8.41 -10.98
CA ASP A 30 -5.48 9.42 -11.56
C ASP A 30 -6.36 8.84 -12.68
N ASP A 31 -5.89 7.81 -13.37
CA ASP A 31 -6.65 7.13 -14.42
C ASP A 31 -7.59 6.04 -13.87
N TYR A 32 -7.59 5.73 -12.57
CA TYR A 32 -8.29 4.61 -11.95
C TYR A 32 -9.31 5.04 -10.88
N ASP A 33 -10.38 4.26 -10.78
CA ASP A 33 -11.31 4.27 -9.66
C ASP A 33 -10.84 3.19 -8.68
N TYR A 34 -10.29 3.62 -7.55
CA TYR A 34 -9.66 2.76 -6.57
C TYR A 34 -10.32 2.91 -5.20
N THR A 35 -10.21 1.86 -4.41
CA THR A 35 -10.57 1.80 -3.00
C THR A 35 -9.32 1.74 -2.14
N PRO A 36 -9.44 1.95 -0.82
CA PRO A 36 -8.31 1.80 0.10
C PRO A 36 -7.69 0.40 0.10
N SER A 37 -8.45 -0.62 -0.30
CA SER A 37 -7.96 -1.99 -0.42
C SER A 37 -6.92 -2.15 -1.52
N GLU A 38 -7.05 -1.47 -2.66
CA GLU A 38 -6.02 -1.53 -3.70
C GLU A 38 -4.77 -0.76 -3.27
N LEU A 39 -4.95 0.39 -2.60
CA LEU A 39 -3.86 1.21 -2.14
C LEU A 39 -2.92 0.47 -1.19
N ILE A 40 -3.45 -0.32 -0.25
CA ILE A 40 -2.60 -1.01 0.74
C ILE A 40 -1.62 -1.98 0.04
N TYR A 41 -1.97 -2.59 -1.10
CA TYR A 41 -1.07 -3.44 -1.89
C TYR A 41 -0.14 -2.67 -2.85
N LEU A 42 -0.36 -1.38 -3.04
CA LEU A 42 0.41 -0.55 -3.98
C LEU A 42 1.42 0.36 -3.28
N ILE A 43 1.15 0.80 -2.05
CA ILE A 43 2.00 1.76 -1.33
C ILE A 43 3.35 1.17 -0.87
N PRO A 44 3.46 -0.11 -0.45
CA PRO A 44 4.74 -0.62 0.03
C PRO A 44 5.85 -0.58 -1.04
N GLN A 45 5.55 -0.83 -2.31
CA GLN A 45 6.58 -0.77 -3.38
C GLN A 45 7.19 0.63 -3.57
N VAL A 46 6.52 1.70 -3.14
CA VAL A 46 7.04 3.07 -3.23
C VAL A 46 7.59 3.59 -1.89
N THR A 47 7.74 2.72 -0.89
CA THR A 47 8.12 3.10 0.47
C THR A 47 9.45 2.49 0.88
N THR A 48 10.38 3.32 1.36
CA THR A 48 11.66 2.94 1.95
C THR A 48 11.88 3.74 3.23
N GLU A 49 12.88 3.36 4.04
CA GLU A 49 13.21 4.12 5.27
C GLU A 49 13.49 5.60 4.97
N GLU A 50 14.15 5.88 3.85
CA GLU A 50 14.57 7.24 3.48
C GLU A 50 13.41 8.14 3.04
N ASN A 51 12.38 7.57 2.41
CA ASN A 51 11.31 8.34 1.80
C ASN A 51 9.95 8.26 2.53
N CYS A 52 9.81 7.35 3.51
CA CYS A 52 8.53 7.01 4.13
C CYS A 52 7.78 8.25 4.66
N GLU A 53 8.45 9.09 5.46
CA GLU A 53 7.78 10.24 6.06
C GLU A 53 7.25 11.23 5.01
N ILE A 54 8.06 11.52 3.99
CA ILE A 54 7.70 12.44 2.92
C ILE A 54 6.56 11.86 2.09
N ASN A 55 6.64 10.56 1.77
CA ASN A 55 5.63 9.86 0.99
C ASN A 55 4.30 9.75 1.73
N MET A 56 4.30 9.45 3.02
CA MET A 56 3.06 9.38 3.81
C MET A 56 2.40 10.75 3.96
N ARG A 57 3.18 11.82 4.10
CA ARG A 57 2.65 13.19 4.11
C ARG A 57 1.97 13.53 2.77
N LEU A 58 2.66 13.31 1.65
CA LEU A 58 2.10 13.55 0.32
C LEU A 58 0.85 12.70 0.07
N LEU A 59 0.88 11.43 0.47
CA LEU A 59 -0.25 10.53 0.33
C LEU A 59 -1.46 11.03 1.12
N SER A 60 -1.28 11.46 2.37
CA SER A 60 -2.36 11.98 3.23
C SER A 60 -3.04 13.24 2.67
N GLU A 61 -2.33 14.02 1.85
CA GLU A 61 -2.87 15.20 1.15
C GLU A 61 -3.59 14.82 -0.15
N TYR A 62 -3.20 13.70 -0.77
CA TYR A 62 -3.72 13.26 -2.07
C TYR A 62 -5.00 12.41 -1.95
N ILE A 63 -5.09 11.54 -0.94
CA ILE A 63 -6.27 10.67 -0.73
C ILE A 63 -7.18 11.19 0.38
N SER A 64 -8.41 10.66 0.44
CA SER A 64 -9.32 11.00 1.54
C SER A 64 -8.78 10.55 2.90
N HIS A 65 -9.15 11.26 3.96
CA HIS A 65 -8.81 10.90 5.35
C HIS A 65 -9.18 9.44 5.67
N ASN A 66 -10.37 8.99 5.25
CA ASN A 66 -10.82 7.61 5.47
C ASN A 66 -9.92 6.57 4.77
N ALA A 67 -9.45 6.88 3.56
CA ALA A 67 -8.54 6.01 2.83
C ALA A 67 -7.17 5.94 3.52
N PHE A 68 -6.67 7.08 3.99
CA PHE A 68 -5.40 7.13 4.72
C PHE A 68 -5.49 6.42 6.08
N SER A 69 -6.58 6.62 6.83
CA SER A 69 -6.89 5.88 8.06
C SER A 69 -6.91 4.38 7.85
N PHE A 70 -7.54 3.91 6.76
CA PHE A 70 -7.52 2.49 6.39
C PHE A 70 -6.09 1.97 6.20
N ILE A 71 -5.21 2.73 5.56
CA ILE A 71 -3.81 2.33 5.37
C ILE A 71 -3.09 2.23 6.72
N VAL A 72 -3.16 3.27 7.56
CA VAL A 72 -2.55 3.27 8.90
C VAL A 72 -2.98 2.04 9.69
N ARG A 73 -4.29 1.80 9.78
CA ARG A 73 -4.86 0.67 10.50
C ARG A 73 -4.39 -0.67 9.96
N ASN A 74 -4.44 -0.89 8.65
CA ASN A 74 -4.10 -2.19 8.06
C ASN A 74 -2.59 -2.45 8.04
N SER A 75 -1.75 -1.40 8.01
CA SER A 75 -0.31 -1.53 8.24
C SER A 75 0.02 -1.95 9.67
N ARG A 76 -0.76 -1.50 10.66
CA ARG A 76 -0.62 -1.93 12.08
C ARG A 76 -1.13 -3.36 12.31
N LEU A 77 -2.22 -3.75 11.65
CA LEU A 77 -2.89 -5.04 11.83
C LEU A 77 -2.28 -6.20 11.02
N PHE A 78 -1.14 -5.97 10.36
CA PHE A 78 -0.40 -7.02 9.61
C PHE A 78 -1.21 -7.64 8.46
N VAL A 79 -2.07 -6.88 7.78
CA VAL A 79 -2.79 -7.41 6.60
C VAL A 79 -1.80 -7.84 5.50
N LEU A 80 -0.61 -7.23 5.49
CA LEU A 80 0.52 -7.61 4.66
C LEU A 80 1.58 -8.27 5.55
N ASP A 81 1.50 -9.59 5.72
CA ASP A 81 2.58 -10.38 6.32
C ASP A 81 3.29 -11.16 5.21
N GLU A 82 4.63 -11.17 5.23
CA GLU A 82 5.45 -12.03 4.36
C GLU A 82 5.05 -13.51 4.49
N ALA A 83 4.55 -13.91 5.67
CA ALA A 83 4.06 -15.26 5.94
C ALA A 83 2.62 -15.52 5.45
N ALA A 84 1.84 -14.47 5.16
CA ALA A 84 0.49 -14.57 4.63
C ALA A 84 0.46 -14.57 3.09
N TYR A 85 1.62 -14.38 2.45
CA TYR A 85 1.79 -14.48 1.01
C TYR A 85 1.39 -15.86 0.49
N SER A 86 0.37 -15.89 -0.38
CA SER A 86 0.14 -17.00 -1.30
C SER A 86 0.64 -16.59 -2.68
N THR A 87 1.46 -17.43 -3.31
CA THR A 87 1.92 -17.22 -4.71
C THR A 87 0.77 -17.18 -5.72
N ASP A 88 -0.42 -17.63 -5.31
CA ASP A 88 -1.63 -17.67 -6.13
C ASP A 88 -2.53 -16.44 -5.91
N ASP A 89 -2.13 -15.52 -5.03
CA ASP A 89 -2.92 -14.33 -4.74
C ASP A 89 -2.65 -13.21 -5.77
N ASP A 90 -3.64 -12.94 -6.63
CA ASP A 90 -3.53 -12.01 -7.76
C ASP A 90 -3.25 -10.55 -7.32
N TRP A 91 -3.48 -10.22 -6.05
CA TRP A 91 -3.11 -8.92 -5.46
C TRP A 91 -1.60 -8.68 -5.40
N TYR A 92 -0.76 -9.71 -5.51
CA TYR A 92 0.71 -9.56 -5.51
C TYR A 92 1.33 -9.63 -6.90
N ALA A 93 0.53 -9.81 -7.96
CA ALA A 93 1.06 -10.10 -9.30
C ALA A 93 2.01 -9.03 -9.88
N HIS A 94 1.86 -7.76 -9.45
CA HIS A 94 2.74 -6.65 -9.84
C HIS A 94 4.10 -6.66 -9.13
N VAL A 95 4.24 -7.40 -8.03
CA VAL A 95 5.44 -7.43 -7.17
C VAL A 95 6.02 -8.85 -7.03
N VAL A 96 5.67 -9.77 -7.93
CA VAL A 96 6.33 -11.09 -8.02
C VAL A 96 7.37 -11.10 -9.14
N ILE A 97 8.63 -11.37 -8.75
CA ILE A 97 9.80 -11.46 -9.62
C ILE A 97 10.44 -12.83 -9.39
N ASP A 98 10.56 -13.64 -10.45
CA ASP A 98 11.13 -14.99 -10.40
C ASP A 98 10.53 -15.90 -9.31
N GLY A 99 9.22 -15.78 -9.08
CA GLY A 99 8.48 -16.57 -8.09
C GLY A 99 8.71 -16.14 -6.64
N LYS A 100 9.28 -14.95 -6.42
CA LYS A 100 9.46 -14.34 -5.09
C LYS A 100 8.87 -12.94 -5.07
N LEU A 101 8.47 -12.47 -3.89
CA LEU A 101 8.11 -11.06 -3.72
C LEU A 101 9.32 -10.16 -3.95
N ASP A 102 9.08 -9.02 -4.60
CA ASP A 102 10.02 -7.94 -4.79
C ASP A 102 10.58 -7.49 -3.43
N SER A 103 11.91 -7.44 -3.31
CA SER A 103 12.57 -7.04 -2.07
C SER A 103 12.25 -5.60 -1.65
N HIS A 104 12.03 -4.67 -2.60
CA HIS A 104 11.59 -3.31 -2.28
C HIS A 104 10.19 -3.31 -1.67
N PHE A 105 9.28 -4.11 -2.23
CA PHE A 105 7.92 -4.23 -1.69
C PHE A 105 7.94 -4.78 -0.26
N VAL A 106 8.75 -5.81 -0.04
CA VAL A 106 8.94 -6.42 1.28
C VAL A 106 9.57 -5.45 2.29
N GLU A 107 10.57 -4.66 1.88
CA GLU A 107 11.13 -3.58 2.68
C GLU A 107 10.03 -2.57 3.06
N GLY A 108 9.27 -2.10 2.08
CA GLY A 108 8.19 -1.13 2.30
C GLY A 108 7.16 -1.59 3.32
N ILE A 109 6.78 -2.88 3.31
CA ILE A 109 5.89 -3.45 4.33
C ILE A 109 6.49 -3.26 5.73
N LYS A 110 7.76 -3.61 5.91
CA LYS A 110 8.46 -3.49 7.21
C LYS A 110 8.55 -2.04 7.66
N VAL A 111 8.91 -1.16 6.75
CA VAL A 111 9.05 0.27 7.01
C VAL A 111 7.70 0.86 7.43
N MET A 112 6.64 0.65 6.63
CA MET A 112 5.30 1.17 6.94
C MET A 112 4.81 0.66 8.29
N LYS A 113 4.97 -0.64 8.55
CA LYS A 113 4.58 -1.24 9.82
C LYS A 113 5.31 -0.60 11.00
N SER A 114 6.63 -0.42 10.91
CA SER A 114 7.40 0.26 11.97
C SER A 114 6.97 1.72 12.11
N PHE A 115 6.84 2.43 11.00
CA PHE A 115 6.52 3.86 10.95
C PHE A 115 5.16 4.18 11.57
N PHE A 116 4.16 3.34 11.34
CA PHE A 116 2.81 3.54 11.86
C PHE A 116 2.61 3.05 13.31
N THR A 117 3.60 2.41 13.95
CA THR A 117 3.50 2.06 15.39
C THR A 117 3.61 3.25 16.33
N ASP A 118 4.10 4.39 15.84
CA ASP A 118 4.19 5.64 16.59
C ASP A 118 2.78 6.18 16.93
N GLU A 119 2.58 6.57 18.20
CA GLU A 119 1.32 7.10 18.75
C GLU A 119 0.83 8.35 18.02
N LYS A 120 1.71 9.09 17.32
CA LYS A 120 1.29 10.24 16.51
C LYS A 120 0.25 9.90 15.43
N TRP A 121 0.17 8.63 15.03
CA TRP A 121 -0.78 8.14 14.04
C TRP A 121 -2.13 7.71 14.63
N ASP A 122 -2.31 7.75 15.95
CA ASP A 122 -3.53 7.31 16.63
C ASP A 122 -4.76 8.15 16.25
N SER A 123 -4.55 9.42 15.87
CA SER A 123 -5.63 10.26 15.32
C SER A 123 -6.23 9.74 13.99
N TYR A 124 -5.59 8.74 13.37
CA TYR A 124 -6.07 8.05 12.17
C TYR A 124 -6.53 6.62 12.46
N ASP A 125 -6.48 6.17 13.72
CA ASP A 125 -6.84 4.81 14.14
C ASP A 125 -7.97 4.86 15.18
N ASP A 126 -9.22 4.82 14.72
CA ASP A 126 -10.41 4.84 15.59
C ASP A 126 -10.45 3.70 16.65
N LEU A 127 -9.55 2.71 16.57
CA LEU A 127 -9.41 1.64 17.56
C LEU A 127 -8.62 2.06 18.82
N SER A 128 -7.78 3.11 18.76
CA SER A 128 -7.07 3.60 19.95
C SER A 128 -8.00 4.29 20.94
N GLU A 129 -9.17 4.77 20.51
CA GLU A 129 -10.21 5.30 21.39
C GLU A 129 -10.91 4.22 22.23
N GLN A 130 -10.63 2.94 21.98
CA GLN A 130 -11.20 1.79 22.72
C GLN A 130 -10.22 1.12 23.69
N ARG A 131 -9.00 1.65 23.86
CA ARG A 131 -7.99 1.17 24.83
C ARG A 131 -7.94 2.05 26.07
#